data_AF-A0A3N7AKF6-F1
#
_entry.id   AF-A0A3N7AKF6-F1
#
_cell.length_a   1.000
_cell.length_b   1.000
_cell.length_c   1.000
_cell.angle_alpha   90.00
_cell.angle_beta   90.00
_cell.angle_gamma   90.00
#
_symmetry.space_group_name_H-M   'P 1'
#
loop_
_entity.id
_entity.type
_entity.pdbx_description
1 polymer ?
#
loop_
_entity_poly.entity_id
_entity_poly.type
_entity_poly.pdbx_seq_one_letter_code
_entity_poly.pdbx_strand_id
1 'polypeptide(L)'
;MKKLTITITGCFLVSCTVNKSNFKEELTVQNFKDRTLQKCLLKGYENKDLVNRIYDIDKTLYDPVAIALFDDEIDAFLVSKINKMKKDSMESIGKVSEAKAGKIVFGNCLYVYKSKELDNFATKHINKYKKVKDLDSLILSKNPSF
;
A
#
# COMPACT_ATOMS: atom_id res chain seq x y z
N MET A 1 50.67 16.61 -43.63
CA MET A 1 49.85 15.40 -43.37
C MET A 1 50.46 14.62 -42.22
N LYS A 2 49.81 14.59 -41.05
CA LYS A 2 49.95 13.58 -39.99
C LYS A 2 48.86 13.83 -38.94
N LYS A 3 48.33 12.73 -38.41
CA LYS A 3 46.94 12.51 -38.01
C LYS A 3 46.61 13.10 -36.63
N LEU A 4 45.43 13.70 -36.49
CA LEU A 4 44.85 14.08 -35.20
C LEU A 4 44.15 12.85 -34.61
N THR A 5 44.77 12.24 -33.60
CA THR A 5 44.22 11.08 -32.90
C THR A 5 43.13 11.56 -31.95
N ILE A 6 41.87 11.23 -32.26
CA ILE A 6 40.73 11.48 -31.37
C ILE A 6 40.71 10.38 -30.32
N THR A 7 41.11 10.72 -29.10
CA THR A 7 41.00 9.83 -27.93
C THR A 7 39.53 9.80 -27.51
N ILE A 8 38.82 8.75 -27.89
CA ILE A 8 37.47 8.45 -27.41
C ILE A 8 37.62 7.91 -25.98
N THR A 9 37.47 8.80 -25.00
CA THR A 9 37.44 8.42 -23.58
C THR A 9 36.17 7.62 -23.33
N GLY A 10 36.36 6.34 -23.02
CA GLY A 10 35.32 5.32 -22.98
C GLY A 10 34.17 5.60 -22.01
N CYS A 11 32.97 5.24 -22.47
CA CYS A 11 31.83 4.97 -21.60
C CYS A 11 32.23 3.93 -20.56
N PHE A 12 32.35 4.35 -19.30
CA PHE A 12 32.31 3.43 -18.17
C PHE A 12 30.96 2.72 -18.20
N LEU A 13 30.97 1.45 -18.63
CA LEU A 13 29.89 0.52 -18.37
C LEU A 13 29.82 0.35 -16.86
N VAL A 14 29.02 1.19 -16.20
CA VAL A 14 28.56 0.92 -14.84
C VAL A 14 27.79 -0.38 -14.96
N SER A 15 28.43 -1.47 -14.52
CA SER A 15 27.78 -2.76 -14.40
C SER A 15 26.64 -2.54 -13.41
N CYS A 16 25.40 -2.42 -13.90
CA CYS A 16 24.22 -2.53 -13.06
C CYS A 16 24.20 -3.97 -12.54
N THR A 17 24.89 -4.23 -11.44
CA THR A 17 24.62 -5.43 -10.65
C THR A 17 23.17 -5.29 -10.23
N VAL A 18 22.30 -6.11 -10.80
CA VAL A 18 20.91 -6.24 -10.37
C VAL A 18 20.96 -6.56 -8.89
N ASN A 19 20.77 -5.54 -8.06
CA ASN A 19 20.75 -5.71 -6.62
C ASN A 19 19.54 -6.61 -6.37
N LYS A 20 19.75 -7.82 -5.84
CA LYS A 20 18.64 -8.69 -5.46
C LYS A 20 17.72 -7.86 -4.56
N SER A 21 16.50 -7.59 -5.02
CA SER A 21 15.53 -6.80 -4.29
C SER A 21 15.32 -7.46 -2.92
N ASN A 22 15.79 -6.83 -1.86
CA ASN A 22 15.64 -7.36 -0.53
C ASN A 22 14.28 -6.93 -0.01
N PHE A 23 13.25 -7.78 -0.17
CA PHE A 23 11.88 -7.49 0.26
C PHE A 23 11.77 -7.15 1.77
N LYS A 24 12.82 -7.37 2.56
CA LYS A 24 12.91 -6.89 3.93
C LYS A 24 12.89 -5.37 4.06
N GLU A 25 13.31 -4.63 3.05
CA GLU A 25 13.25 -3.16 3.06
C GLU A 25 11.80 -2.65 3.09
N GLU A 26 10.87 -3.43 2.52
CA GLU A 26 9.42 -3.15 2.55
C GLU A 26 8.78 -3.44 3.93
N LEU A 27 9.48 -4.13 4.83
CA LEU A 27 8.98 -4.50 6.16
C LEU A 27 9.10 -3.37 7.18
N THR A 28 8.52 -2.21 6.86
CA THR A 28 8.43 -1.08 7.78
C THR A 28 7.00 -0.90 8.29
N VAL A 29 6.88 -0.37 9.51
CA VAL A 29 5.57 0.03 10.07
C VAL A 29 4.92 1.08 9.18
N GLN A 30 5.71 1.98 8.59
CA GLN A 30 5.23 3.05 7.74
C GLN A 30 4.61 2.50 6.45
N ASN A 31 5.27 1.59 5.74
CA ASN A 31 4.75 0.99 4.51
C ASN A 31 3.44 0.24 4.78
N PHE A 32 3.35 -0.49 5.91
CA PHE A 32 2.10 -1.13 6.33
C PHE A 32 0.97 -0.12 6.54
N LYS A 33 1.25 1.01 7.21
CA LYS A 33 0.27 2.07 7.48
C LYS A 33 -0.17 2.78 6.20
N ASP A 34 0.76 3.08 5.31
CA ASP A 34 0.49 3.72 4.03
C ASP A 34 -0.37 2.82 3.15
N ARG A 35 -0.04 1.53 3.09
CA ARG A 35 -0.88 0.53 2.42
C ARG A 35 -2.28 0.44 3.04
N THR A 36 -2.37 0.51 4.37
CA THR A 36 -3.66 0.51 5.08
C THR A 36 -4.51 1.72 4.70
N LEU A 37 -3.91 2.91 4.61
CA LEU A 37 -4.59 4.13 4.17
C LEU A 37 -5.10 3.99 2.74
N GLN A 38 -4.26 3.53 1.81
CA GLN A 38 -4.65 3.28 0.42
C GLN A 38 -5.84 2.32 0.33
N LYS A 39 -5.77 1.16 1.01
CA LYS A 39 -6.87 0.20 1.01
C LYS A 39 -8.13 0.72 1.69
N CYS A 40 -7.99 1.50 2.75
CA CYS A 40 -9.14 2.16 3.38
C CYS A 40 -9.85 3.09 2.41
N LEU A 41 -9.10 3.92 1.66
CA LEU A 41 -9.69 4.82 0.68
C LEU A 41 -10.40 4.05 -0.43
N LEU A 42 -9.74 3.04 -1.02
CA LEU A 42 -10.32 2.22 -2.09
C LEU A 42 -11.59 1.51 -1.63
N LYS A 43 -11.56 0.86 -0.46
CA LYS A 43 -12.70 0.09 0.05
C LYS A 43 -13.80 0.98 0.65
N GLY A 44 -13.43 2.12 1.23
CA GLY A 44 -14.35 3.01 1.93
C GLY A 44 -15.42 3.59 1.03
N TYR A 45 -15.12 3.83 -0.25
CA TYR A 45 -16.13 4.28 -1.21
C TYR A 45 -17.20 3.22 -1.50
N GLU A 46 -16.93 1.93 -1.24
CA GLU A 46 -17.85 0.80 -1.54
C GLU A 46 -18.34 0.82 -3.01
N ASN A 47 -17.51 1.29 -3.94
CA ASN A 47 -17.83 1.38 -5.37
C ASN A 47 -16.73 0.68 -6.19
N LYS A 48 -17.05 -0.53 -6.68
CA LYS A 48 -16.09 -1.37 -7.41
C LYS A 48 -15.64 -0.75 -8.74
N ASP A 49 -16.54 -0.08 -9.45
CA ASP A 49 -16.22 0.55 -10.74
C ASP A 49 -15.26 1.73 -10.55
N LEU A 50 -15.47 2.52 -9.51
CA LEU A 50 -14.55 3.59 -9.13
C LEU A 50 -13.16 3.03 -8.77
N VAL A 51 -13.12 1.97 -7.96
CA VAL A 51 -11.86 1.31 -7.57
C VAL A 51 -11.11 0.78 -8.80
N ASN A 52 -11.80 0.12 -9.73
CA ASN A 52 -11.20 -0.38 -10.96
C ASN A 52 -10.62 0.78 -11.80
N ARG A 53 -11.38 1.86 -11.97
CA ARG A 53 -10.89 3.07 -12.68
C ARG A 53 -9.66 3.68 -12.01
N ILE A 54 -9.62 3.70 -10.68
CA ILE A 54 -8.46 4.18 -9.93
C ILE A 54 -7.24 3.29 -10.23
N TYR A 55 -7.39 1.96 -10.21
CA TYR A 55 -6.31 1.04 -10.58
C TYR A 55 -5.88 1.13 -12.05
N ASP A 56 -6.78 1.52 -12.94
CA ASP A 56 -6.45 1.74 -14.36
C ASP A 56 -5.60 2.99 -14.56
N ILE A 57 -5.91 4.06 -13.81
CA ILE A 57 -5.21 5.35 -13.89
C ILE A 57 -3.91 5.35 -13.10
N ASP A 58 -3.94 4.84 -11.87
CA ASP A 58 -2.83 4.88 -10.92
C ASP A 58 -2.29 3.48 -10.65
N LYS A 59 -1.25 3.13 -11.40
CA LYS A 59 -0.53 1.87 -11.24
C LYS A 59 0.34 1.83 -9.98
N THR A 60 0.56 2.95 -9.30
CA THR A 60 1.35 2.97 -8.05
C THR A 60 0.63 2.31 -6.88
N LEU A 61 -0.69 2.13 -6.98
CA LEU A 61 -1.50 1.40 -6.00
C LEU A 61 -1.39 -0.13 -6.14
N TYR A 62 -0.72 -0.61 -7.19
CA TYR A 62 -0.37 -2.00 -7.35
C TYR A 62 1.05 -2.24 -6.81
N ASP A 63 1.12 -2.71 -5.57
CA ASP A 63 2.36 -3.16 -4.93
C ASP A 63 2.24 -4.67 -4.65
N PRO A 64 2.81 -5.53 -5.50
CA PRO A 64 2.67 -6.97 -5.35
C PRO A 64 3.39 -7.53 -4.10
N VAL A 65 4.35 -6.83 -3.52
CA VAL A 65 4.97 -7.25 -2.24
C VAL A 65 4.01 -6.96 -1.09
N ALA A 66 3.48 -5.73 -1.01
CA ALA A 66 2.48 -5.39 -0.01
C ALA A 66 1.20 -6.21 -0.15
N ILE A 67 0.79 -6.55 -1.38
CA ILE A 67 -0.33 -7.45 -1.62
C ILE A 67 -0.07 -8.84 -1.03
N ALA A 68 1.10 -9.43 -1.28
CA ALA A 68 1.43 -10.74 -0.73
C ALA A 68 1.48 -10.73 0.81
N LEU A 69 2.09 -9.69 1.38
CA LEU A 69 2.44 -9.67 2.81
C LEU A 69 1.35 -9.05 3.70
N PHE A 70 0.73 -7.96 3.28
CA PHE A 70 -0.05 -7.11 4.17
C PHE A 70 -1.54 -7.15 3.89
N ASP A 71 -1.96 -7.31 2.63
CA ASP A 71 -3.34 -7.06 2.21
C ASP A 71 -4.40 -7.89 2.94
N ASP A 72 -4.13 -9.18 3.21
CA ASP A 72 -5.06 -10.05 3.94
C ASP A 72 -5.32 -9.53 5.37
N GLU A 73 -4.26 -9.14 6.05
CA GLU A 73 -4.31 -8.69 7.45
C GLU A 73 -4.89 -7.28 7.55
N ILE A 74 -4.53 -6.41 6.60
CA ILE A 74 -5.13 -5.08 6.44
C ILE A 74 -6.64 -5.21 6.19
N ASP A 75 -7.05 -6.17 5.35
CA ASP A 75 -8.46 -6.38 5.04
C ASP A 75 -9.25 -6.82 6.25
N ALA A 76 -8.73 -7.76 7.02
CA ALA A 76 -9.33 -8.17 8.29
C ALA A 76 -9.46 -6.97 9.26
N PHE A 77 -8.43 -6.15 9.38
CA PHE A 77 -8.45 -4.94 10.23
C PHE A 77 -9.51 -3.92 9.79
N LEU A 78 -9.61 -3.66 8.48
CA LEU A 78 -10.47 -2.62 7.92
C LEU A 78 -11.96 -2.98 7.90
N VAL A 79 -12.35 -4.26 7.89
CA VAL A 79 -13.76 -4.69 7.85
C VAL A 79 -14.60 -3.97 8.91
N SER A 80 -14.16 -3.99 10.16
CA SER A 80 -14.89 -3.35 11.26
C SER A 80 -15.00 -1.83 11.09
N LYS A 81 -13.94 -1.19 10.57
CA LYS A 81 -13.88 0.27 10.39
C LYS A 81 -14.78 0.73 9.27
N ILE A 82 -14.82 -0.01 8.15
CA ILE A 82 -15.70 0.28 7.01
C ILE A 82 -17.16 0.09 7.38
N ASN A 83 -17.49 -0.98 8.12
CA ASN A 83 -18.85 -1.18 8.61
C ASN A 83 -19.29 -0.06 9.54
N LYS A 84 -18.39 0.42 10.41
CA LYS A 84 -18.66 1.59 11.26
C LYS A 84 -18.89 2.85 10.42
N MET A 85 -18.02 3.14 9.45
CA MET A 85 -18.18 4.29 8.53
C MET A 85 -19.54 4.29 7.83
N LYS A 86 -19.98 3.12 7.37
CA LYS A 86 -21.28 2.93 6.73
C LYS A 86 -22.44 3.23 7.68
N LYS A 87 -22.37 2.71 8.91
CA LYS A 87 -23.37 2.96 9.94
C LYS A 87 -23.46 4.46 10.28
N ASP A 88 -22.33 5.09 10.60
CA ASP A 88 -22.25 6.51 10.97
C ASP A 88 -22.78 7.40 9.83
N SER A 89 -22.48 7.04 8.58
CA SER A 89 -23.01 7.71 7.39
C SER A 89 -24.53 7.66 7.32
N MET A 90 -25.15 6.48 7.50
CA MET A 90 -26.61 6.35 7.45
C MET A 90 -27.29 7.08 8.60
N GLU A 91 -26.71 7.03 9.80
CA GLU A 91 -27.26 7.68 10.98
C GLU A 91 -27.18 9.21 10.94
N SER A 92 -26.28 9.77 10.14
CA SER A 92 -26.14 11.21 9.95
C SER A 92 -27.27 11.83 9.11
N ILE A 93 -27.93 11.04 8.26
CA ILE A 93 -28.95 11.54 7.33
C ILE A 93 -30.15 12.09 8.12
N GLY A 94 -30.50 13.35 7.86
CA GLY A 94 -31.57 14.06 8.57
C GLY A 94 -31.24 14.49 10.00
N LYS A 95 -30.02 14.19 10.51
CA LYS A 95 -29.57 14.60 11.85
C LYS A 95 -28.47 15.67 11.84
N VAL A 96 -27.75 15.81 10.73
CA VAL A 96 -26.74 16.86 10.53
C VAL A 96 -27.06 17.69 9.29
N SER A 97 -26.36 18.81 9.11
CA SER A 97 -26.49 19.60 7.88
C SER A 97 -26.20 18.75 6.65
N GLU A 98 -26.92 19.00 5.54
CA GLU A 98 -26.76 18.21 4.31
C GLU A 98 -25.30 18.16 3.82
N ALA A 99 -24.57 19.26 3.94
CA ALA A 99 -23.15 19.35 3.61
C ALA A 99 -22.24 18.42 4.45
N LYS A 100 -22.70 17.99 5.63
CA LYS A 100 -22.00 17.08 6.54
C LYS A 100 -22.64 15.69 6.59
N ALA A 101 -23.78 15.51 5.91
CA ALA A 101 -24.50 14.25 5.87
C ALA A 101 -23.85 13.29 4.86
N GLY A 102 -23.96 11.99 5.13
CA GLY A 102 -23.45 10.94 4.25
C GLY A 102 -22.02 10.52 4.57
N LYS A 103 -21.37 9.88 3.59
CA LYS A 103 -20.15 9.11 3.83
C LYS A 103 -18.89 9.97 3.72
N ILE A 104 -18.20 10.17 4.85
CA ILE A 104 -16.94 10.92 4.93
C ILE A 104 -15.74 9.95 4.87
N VAL A 105 -15.49 9.36 3.70
CA VAL A 105 -14.45 8.31 3.52
C VAL A 105 -13.06 8.81 3.91
N PHE A 106 -12.63 9.91 3.30
CA PHE A 106 -11.27 10.42 3.49
C PHE A 106 -10.98 10.76 4.96
N GLY A 107 -11.90 11.45 5.64
CA GLY A 107 -11.75 11.82 7.04
C GLY A 107 -11.66 10.60 7.97
N ASN A 108 -12.50 9.58 7.75
CA ASN A 108 -12.43 8.36 8.53
C ASN A 108 -11.15 7.55 8.27
N CYS A 109 -10.70 7.45 7.02
CA CYS A 109 -9.45 6.78 6.70
C CYS A 109 -8.23 7.51 7.29
N LEU A 110 -8.24 8.84 7.31
CA LEU A 110 -7.23 9.62 8.04
C LEU A 110 -7.27 9.37 9.55
N TYR A 111 -8.45 9.24 10.14
CA TYR A 111 -8.59 8.90 11.56
C TYR A 111 -8.00 7.52 11.86
N VAL A 112 -8.29 6.52 11.02
CA VAL A 112 -7.70 5.18 11.12
C VAL A 112 -6.18 5.23 10.97
N TYR A 113 -5.67 5.94 9.96
CA TYR A 113 -4.25 6.08 9.67
C TYR A 113 -3.45 6.68 10.84
N LYS A 114 -4.04 7.63 11.56
CA LYS A 114 -3.45 8.28 12.74
C LYS A 114 -3.71 7.55 14.06
N SER A 115 -4.39 6.41 14.05
CA SER A 115 -4.80 5.72 15.27
C SER A 115 -3.67 4.91 15.90
N LYS A 116 -3.60 4.92 17.24
CA LYS A 116 -2.72 4.03 18.02
C LYS A 116 -3.04 2.55 17.78
N GLU A 117 -4.29 2.25 17.45
CA GLU A 117 -4.73 0.89 17.12
C GLU A 117 -3.99 0.38 15.88
N LEU A 118 -3.92 1.19 14.82
CA LEU A 118 -3.17 0.85 13.62
C LEU A 118 -1.66 0.75 13.90
N ASP A 119 -1.09 1.65 14.70
CA ASP A 119 0.34 1.60 15.07
C ASP A 119 0.70 0.27 15.73
N ASN A 120 -0.12 -0.17 16.70
CA ASN A 120 0.07 -1.42 17.40
C ASN A 120 -0.11 -2.63 16.47
N PHE A 121 -1.14 -2.58 15.63
CA PHE A 121 -1.41 -3.63 14.65
C PHE A 121 -0.25 -3.78 13.67
N ALA A 122 0.17 -2.69 13.03
CA ALA A 122 1.31 -2.67 12.11
C ALA A 122 2.59 -3.19 12.78
N THR A 123 2.91 -2.72 13.98
CA THR A 123 4.10 -3.18 14.73
C THR A 123 4.08 -4.69 14.96
N LYS A 124 2.94 -5.26 15.36
CA LYS A 124 2.79 -6.69 15.57
C LYS A 124 3.04 -7.49 14.28
N HIS A 125 2.44 -7.05 13.17
CA HIS A 125 2.57 -7.75 11.88
C HIS A 125 3.97 -7.63 11.28
N ILE A 126 4.60 -6.46 11.36
CA ILE A 126 5.99 -6.30 10.92
C ILE A 126 6.94 -7.19 11.72
N ASN A 127 6.76 -7.29 13.04
CA ASN A 127 7.56 -8.19 13.88
C ASN A 127 7.34 -9.68 13.56
N LYS A 128 6.14 -10.07 13.09
CA LYS A 128 5.86 -11.42 12.58
C LYS A 128 6.70 -11.70 11.33
N TYR A 129 6.66 -10.80 10.34
CA TYR A 129 7.36 -11.01 9.06
C TYR A 129 8.89 -10.91 9.17
N LYS A 130 9.42 -10.07 10.06
CA LYS A 130 10.87 -10.02 10.33
C LYS A 130 11.48 -11.33 10.83
N LYS A 131 10.66 -12.23 11.39
CA LYS A 131 11.08 -13.55 11.88
C LYS A 131 11.04 -14.63 10.80
N VAL A 132 10.46 -14.36 9.63
CA VAL A 132 10.40 -15.31 8.52
C VAL A 132 11.78 -15.40 7.88
N LYS A 133 12.35 -16.61 7.83
CA LYS A 133 13.69 -16.84 7.28
C LYS A 133 13.74 -16.65 5.76
N ASP A 134 12.70 -17.15 5.07
CA ASP A 134 12.59 -17.11 3.61
C ASP A 134 11.33 -16.32 3.21
N LEU A 135 11.46 -14.99 3.21
CA LEU A 135 10.39 -14.07 2.88
C LEU A 135 10.11 -14.07 1.36
N ASP A 136 11.16 -14.24 0.56
CA ASP A 136 11.10 -14.22 -0.90
C ASP A 136 10.24 -15.37 -1.42
N SER A 137 10.46 -16.60 -0.93
CA SER A 137 9.62 -17.75 -1.28
C SER A 137 8.17 -17.57 -0.84
N LEU A 138 7.92 -16.94 0.30
CA LEU A 138 6.56 -16.64 0.77
C LEU A 138 5.86 -15.67 -0.20
N ILE A 139 6.54 -14.62 -0.64
CA ILE A 139 6.00 -13.63 -1.59
C ILE A 139 5.72 -14.30 -2.93
N LEU A 140 6.67 -15.05 -3.48
CA LEU A 140 6.50 -15.77 -4.75
C LEU A 140 5.37 -16.80 -4.69
N SER A 141 5.17 -17.48 -3.57
CA SER A 141 4.05 -18.42 -3.41
C SER A 141 2.68 -17.73 -3.46
N LYS A 142 2.61 -16.46 -3.04
CA LYS A 142 1.37 -15.67 -3.06
C LYS A 142 1.17 -14.90 -4.35
N ASN A 143 2.26 -14.57 -5.06
CA ASN A 143 2.26 -13.91 -6.35
C ASN A 143 3.21 -14.65 -7.31
N PRO A 144 2.79 -15.78 -7.91
CA PRO A 144 3.65 -16.59 -8.77
C PRO A 144 3.99 -15.91 -10.11
N SER A 145 3.33 -14.80 -10.44
CA SER A 145 3.56 -14.02 -11.66
C SER A 145 4.65 -12.93 -11.51
N PHE A 146 5.36 -12.91 -10.37
CA PHE A 146 6.48 -11.99 -10.11
C PHE A 146 7.74 -12.38 -10.90
#